data_AF-A0A7V5FF62-F1
#
_entry.id   AF-A0A7V5FF62-F1
#
_cell.length_a   1.000
_cell.length_b   1.000
_cell.length_c   1.000
_cell.angle_alpha   90.00
_cell.angle_beta   90.00
_cell.angle_gamma   90.00
#
_symmetry.space_group_name_H-M   'P 1'
#
loop_
_entity.id
_entity.type
_entity.pdbx_description
1 polymer ?
#
loop_
_entity_poly.entity_id
_entity_poly.type
_entity_poly.pdbx_seq_one_letter_code
_entity_poly.pdbx_strand_id
1 'polypeptide(L)'
;MKKRLLKQIKEFEKGDYIKITWYDANDLKGPLAELKRPEILVDEWGVFLGIEGSPKHILLGKAYILKDRVWEATCIPLTLIHSVELVAKHVSRTFFLRRYRLDACRNVVRVKDFG
;
A
#
# COMPACT_ATOMS: atom_id res chain seq x y z
N MET A 1 -15.39 4.63 7.37
CA MET A 1 -14.70 4.70 6.06
C MET A 1 -15.69 5.07 4.96
N LYS A 2 -15.38 6.03 4.09
CA LYS A 2 -16.33 6.52 3.06
C LYS A 2 -16.64 5.38 2.07
N LYS A 3 -17.90 4.92 1.97
CA LYS A 3 -18.33 3.83 1.05
C LYS A 3 -17.82 4.01 -0.39
N ARG A 4 -17.70 5.27 -0.84
CA ARG A 4 -17.15 5.66 -2.15
C ARG A 4 -15.70 5.22 -2.35
N LEU A 5 -14.85 5.38 -1.33
CA LEU A 5 -13.43 5.02 -1.41
C LEU A 5 -13.25 3.51 -1.62
N LEU A 6 -13.99 2.70 -0.86
CA LEU A 6 -13.98 1.24 -1.04
C LEU A 6 -14.43 0.81 -2.43
N LYS A 7 -15.45 1.49 -2.98
CA LYS A 7 -15.92 1.21 -4.34
C LYS A 7 -14.82 1.50 -5.36
N GLN A 8 -14.17 2.65 -5.24
CA GLN A 8 -13.09 3.04 -6.13
C GLN A 8 -11.88 2.10 -6.05
N ILE A 9 -11.46 1.69 -4.85
CA ILE A 9 -10.35 0.74 -4.69
C ILE A 9 -10.70 -0.63 -5.31
N LYS A 10 -11.97 -1.05 -5.26
CA LYS A 10 -12.43 -2.29 -5.90
C LYS A 10 -12.42 -2.24 -7.43
N GLU A 11 -12.36 -1.05 -8.03
CA GLU A 11 -12.26 -0.86 -9.49
C GLU A 11 -10.79 -0.93 -9.98
N PHE A 12 -9.82 -0.98 -9.06
CA PHE A 12 -8.42 -1.17 -9.39
C PHE A 12 -8.09 -2.64 -9.60
N GLU A 13 -7.27 -2.88 -10.61
CA GLU A 13 -6.74 -4.20 -10.89
C GLU A 13 -5.28 -4.26 -10.46
N LYS A 14 -4.83 -5.45 -10.06
CA LYS A 14 -3.42 -5.66 -9.73
C LYS A 14 -2.57 -5.26 -10.95
N GLY A 15 -1.47 -4.55 -10.70
CA GLY A 15 -0.63 -4.00 -11.77
C GLY A 15 -1.02 -2.60 -12.24
N ASP A 16 -2.14 -2.03 -11.78
CA ASP A 16 -2.46 -0.60 -12.01
C ASP A 16 -1.47 0.30 -11.25
N TYR A 17 -1.08 1.43 -11.85
CA TYR A 17 -0.33 2.47 -11.18
C TYR A 17 -1.31 3.45 -10.56
N ILE A 18 -1.20 3.65 -9.25
CA ILE A 18 -2.13 4.47 -8.47
C ILE A 18 -1.39 5.48 -7.60
N LYS A 19 -2.08 6.59 -7.32
CA LYS A 19 -1.72 7.56 -6.28
C LYS A 19 -2.63 7.33 -5.08
N ILE A 20 -2.06 7.34 -3.89
CA ILE A 20 -2.79 7.27 -2.62
C ILE A 20 -2.38 8.48 -1.78
N THR A 21 -3.38 9.26 -1.37
CA THR A 21 -3.21 10.27 -0.33
C THR A 21 -3.69 9.65 0.97
N TRP A 22 -2.83 9.58 1.99
CA TRP A 22 -3.15 8.94 3.27
C TRP A 22 -2.50 9.67 4.44
N TYR A 23 -3.06 9.47 5.63
CA TYR A 23 -2.50 10.05 6.85
C TYR A 23 -1.42 9.13 7.41
N ASP A 24 -0.15 9.53 7.32
CA ASP A 24 0.96 8.80 7.92
C ASP A 24 1.10 9.18 9.40
N ALA A 25 1.37 8.18 10.22
CA ALA A 25 1.55 8.31 11.66
C ALA A 25 3.03 8.27 12.09
N ASN A 26 3.97 8.09 11.16
CA ASN A 26 5.36 7.79 11.49
C ASN A 26 6.25 8.98 11.86
N ASP A 27 5.82 10.24 11.72
CA ASP A 27 6.73 11.38 11.94
C ASP A 27 6.74 11.93 13.39
N LEU A 28 6.01 11.28 14.30
CA LEU A 28 6.04 11.61 15.73
C LEU A 28 6.63 10.45 16.53
N LYS A 29 7.87 10.62 16.98
CA LYS A 29 8.45 9.83 18.07
C LYS A 29 7.63 10.11 19.34
N GLY A 30 6.70 9.24 19.71
CA GLY A 30 5.91 9.38 20.94
C GLY A 30 5.12 8.12 21.32
N PRO A 31 4.69 7.99 22.59
CA PRO A 31 3.87 6.86 23.04
C PRO A 31 2.54 6.78 22.28
N LEU A 32 2.13 5.57 21.87
CA LEU A 32 0.89 5.30 21.12
C LEU A 32 -0.39 5.90 21.75
N ALA A 33 -0.38 6.13 23.07
CA ALA A 33 -1.50 6.71 23.82
C ALA A 33 -1.69 8.23 23.56
N GLU A 34 -0.66 8.91 23.06
CA GLU A 34 -0.66 10.38 22.85
C GLU A 34 -0.92 10.78 21.38
N LEU A 35 -0.81 9.82 20.45
CA LEU A 35 -1.10 10.00 19.02
C LEU A 35 -2.62 10.03 18.77
N LYS A 36 -3.26 11.17 19.08
CA LYS A 36 -4.71 11.35 18.92
C LYS A 36 -5.15 11.54 17.48
N ARG A 37 -4.27 11.90 16.54
CA ARG A 37 -4.58 12.06 15.11
C ARG A 37 -3.33 11.75 14.25
N PRO A 38 -3.48 11.09 13.10
CA PRO A 38 -2.42 11.04 12.11
C PRO A 38 -2.37 12.43 11.42
N GLU A 39 -1.27 13.16 11.59
CA GLU A 39 -1.23 14.61 11.36
C GLU A 39 -0.78 15.02 9.95
N ILE A 40 -0.08 14.14 9.22
CA ILE A 40 0.53 14.47 7.94
C ILE A 40 -0.16 13.71 6.81
N LEU A 41 -0.68 14.45 5.84
CA LEU A 41 -1.14 13.88 4.58
C LEU A 41 0.07 13.64 3.67
N VAL A 42 0.26 12.39 3.28
CA VAL A 42 1.32 11.94 2.38
C VAL A 42 0.70 11.47 1.08
N ASP A 43 1.24 11.98 -0.03
CA ASP A 43 0.99 11.43 -1.35
C ASP A 43 2.02 10.35 -1.66
N GLU A 44 1.53 9.16 -1.95
CA GLU A 44 2.37 8.01 -2.27
C GLU A 44 1.92 7.36 -3.57
N TRP A 45 2.87 6.98 -4.40
CA TRP A 45 2.63 6.48 -5.76
C TRP A 45 3.25 5.11 -5.91
N GLY A 46 2.58 4.21 -6.62
CA GLY A 46 3.11 2.88 -6.85
C GLY A 46 2.16 1.95 -7.58
N VAL A 47 2.62 0.72 -7.78
CA VAL A 47 1.83 -0.33 -8.40
C VAL A 47 0.89 -0.94 -7.36
N PHE A 48 -0.39 -0.98 -7.65
CA PHE A 48 -1.38 -1.67 -6.82
C PHE A 48 -1.13 -3.18 -6.87
N LEU A 49 -0.73 -3.76 -5.74
CA LEU A 49 -0.46 -5.20 -5.65
C LEU A 49 -1.68 -5.95 -5.10
N GLY A 50 -2.56 -5.28 -4.36
CA GLY A 50 -3.81 -5.82 -3.83
C GLY A 50 -4.19 -5.28 -2.45
N ILE A 51 -5.22 -5.87 -1.86
CA ILE A 51 -5.66 -5.60 -0.48
C ILE A 51 -5.47 -6.88 0.34
N GLU A 52 -4.79 -6.79 1.49
CA GLU A 52 -4.49 -7.94 2.35
C GLU A 52 -4.65 -7.63 3.85
N GLY A 53 -4.65 -8.69 4.67
CA GLY A 53 -4.60 -8.62 6.13
C GLY A 53 -5.94 -8.41 6.85
N SER A 54 -5.86 -8.32 8.18
CA SER A 54 -6.93 -7.89 9.10
C SER A 54 -6.30 -7.11 10.28
N PRO A 55 -6.48 -5.78 10.39
CA PRO A 55 -7.30 -4.91 9.53
C PRO A 55 -6.81 -4.89 8.08
N LYS A 56 -7.65 -4.41 7.16
CA LYS A 56 -7.36 -4.42 5.71
C LYS A 56 -6.36 -3.31 5.34
N HIS A 57 -5.37 -3.65 4.53
CA HIS A 57 -4.32 -2.74 4.03
C HIS A 57 -4.22 -2.82 2.51
N ILE A 58 -3.86 -1.72 1.85
CA ILE A 58 -3.36 -1.75 0.46
C ILE A 58 -1.87 -2.07 0.47
N LEU A 59 -1.47 -2.95 -0.43
CA LEU A 59 -0.08 -3.20 -0.78
C LEU A 59 0.29 -2.36 -2.01
N LEU A 60 1.13 -1.35 -1.82
CA LEU A 60 1.57 -0.44 -2.88
C LEU A 60 3.05 -0.69 -3.21
N GLY A 61 3.33 -1.28 -4.37
CA GLY A 61 4.68 -1.60 -4.82
C GLY A 61 5.46 -0.38 -5.28
N LYS A 62 6.64 -0.16 -4.70
CA LYS A 62 7.59 0.91 -5.04
C LYS A 62 8.66 0.47 -6.03
N ALA A 63 9.23 -0.71 -5.80
CA ALA A 63 10.29 -1.25 -6.63
C ALA A 63 10.14 -2.76 -6.79
N TYR A 64 10.39 -3.26 -8.00
CA TYR A 64 10.46 -4.70 -8.26
C TYR A 64 11.91 -5.15 -8.38
N ILE A 65 12.34 -5.98 -7.44
CA ILE A 65 13.69 -6.54 -7.40
C ILE A 65 13.72 -7.79 -8.29
N LEU A 66 14.21 -7.60 -9.52
CA LEU A 66 14.25 -8.65 -10.55
C LEU A 66 14.95 -9.93 -10.09
N LYS A 67 16.08 -9.79 -9.39
CA LYS A 67 16.91 -10.91 -8.91
C LYS A 67 16.11 -11.87 -8.03
N ASP A 68 15.30 -11.32 -7.12
CA ASP A 68 14.58 -12.09 -6.11
C ASP A 68 13.10 -12.31 -6.47
N ARG A 69 12.63 -11.64 -7.53
CA ARG A 69 11.22 -11.57 -7.94
C ARG A 69 10.32 -11.06 -6.81
N VAL A 70 10.76 -9.99 -6.17
CA VAL A 70 10.11 -9.41 -4.97
C VAL A 70 9.79 -7.95 -5.20
N TRP A 71 8.58 -7.55 -4.86
CA TRP A 71 8.21 -6.16 -4.71
C TRP A 71 8.60 -5.65 -3.32
N GLU A 72 9.30 -4.52 -3.28
CA GLU A 72 9.35 -3.66 -2.10
C GLU A 72 8.09 -2.79 -2.10
N ALA A 73 7.28 -2.91 -1.06
CA ALA A 73 5.95 -2.32 -0.99
C ALA A 73 5.71 -1.60 0.34
N THR A 74 4.84 -0.59 0.30
CA THR A 74 4.26 0.03 1.48
C THR A 74 2.93 -0.63 1.82
N CYS A 75 2.69 -0.89 3.11
CA CYS A 75 1.40 -1.33 3.63
C CYS A 75 0.63 -0.13 4.20
N ILE A 76 -0.46 0.25 3.55
CA ILE A 76 -1.25 1.42 3.95
C ILE A 76 -2.60 0.94 4.51
N PRO A 77 -2.91 1.16 5.81
CA PRO A 77 -4.19 0.79 6.38
C PRO A 77 -5.33 1.51 5.68
N LEU A 78 -6.38 0.79 5.27
CA LEU A 78 -7.53 1.38 4.58
C LEU A 78 -8.22 2.49 5.39
N THR A 79 -8.12 2.42 6.72
CA THR A 79 -8.68 3.40 7.64
C THR A 79 -7.96 4.75 7.61
N LEU A 80 -6.71 4.80 7.13
CA LEU A 80 -5.89 6.01 7.06
C LEU A 80 -5.90 6.66 5.67
N ILE A 81 -6.55 6.04 4.67
CA ILE A 81 -6.60 6.57 3.31
C ILE A 81 -7.59 7.73 3.21
N HIS A 82 -7.10 8.86 2.69
CA HIS A 82 -7.91 10.03 2.38
C HIS A 82 -8.53 9.93 0.98
N SER A 83 -7.71 9.65 -0.04
CA SER A 83 -8.14 9.50 -1.44
C SER A 83 -7.24 8.53 -2.20
N VAL A 84 -7.78 7.99 -3.28
CA VAL A 84 -7.03 7.21 -4.27
C VAL A 84 -7.32 7.75 -5.66
N GLU A 85 -6.36 7.61 -6.56
CA GLU A 85 -6.47 8.02 -7.96
C GLU A 85 -5.75 6.99 -8.84
N LEU A 86 -6.41 6.60 -9.94
CA LEU A 86 -5.80 5.77 -10.95
C LEU A 86 -4.97 6.65 -11.89
N VAL A 87 -3.71 6.30 -12.07
CA VAL A 87 -2.77 7.07 -12.90
C VAL A 87 -2.56 6.37 -14.24
N ALA A 88 -2.41 5.04 -14.22
CA ALA A 88 -2.28 4.23 -15.43
C ALA A 88 -2.74 2.78 -15.19
N LYS A 89 -3.38 2.19 -16.20
CA LYS A 89 -3.84 0.79 -16.16
C LYS A 89 -2.71 -0.18 -16.52
N HIS A 90 -2.64 -1.32 -15.81
CA HIS A 90 -1.81 -2.48 -16.15
C HIS A 90 -0.33 -2.19 -16.47
N VAL A 91 0.30 -1.27 -15.73
CA VAL A 91 1.70 -0.88 -15.96
C VAL A 91 2.70 -2.02 -15.71
N SER A 92 2.32 -2.99 -14.88
CA SER A 92 3.10 -4.20 -14.62
C SER A 92 2.21 -5.42 -14.79
N ARG A 93 2.63 -6.41 -15.59
CA ARG A 93 1.89 -7.66 -15.82
C ARG A 93 2.26 -8.80 -14.85
N THR A 94 3.34 -8.63 -14.09
CA THR A 94 3.83 -9.61 -13.10
C THR A 94 3.18 -9.32 -11.75
N PHE A 95 2.10 -10.04 -11.44
CA PHE A 95 1.42 -9.93 -10.16
C PHE A 95 0.78 -11.25 -9.71
N PHE A 96 1.45 -11.96 -8.80
CA PHE A 96 0.82 -13.03 -8.03
C PHE A 96 1.11 -12.86 -6.53
N LEU A 97 0.12 -12.33 -5.81
CA LEU A 97 0.15 -12.35 -4.34
C LEU A 97 -0.13 -13.77 -3.86
N ARG A 98 0.89 -14.52 -3.46
CA ARG A 98 0.70 -15.78 -2.70
C ARG A 98 1.28 -15.73 -1.29
N ARG A 99 2.33 -14.92 -1.06
CA ARG A 99 2.97 -14.78 0.26
C ARG A 99 3.78 -13.48 0.34
N TYR A 100 3.66 -12.75 1.44
CA TYR A 100 4.53 -11.60 1.74
C TYR A 100 5.24 -11.80 3.07
N ARG A 101 6.39 -11.14 3.24
CA ARG A 101 7.14 -11.07 4.51
C ARG A 101 7.28 -9.61 4.89
N LEU A 102 6.86 -9.29 6.11
CA LEU A 102 7.16 -8.00 6.75
C LEU A 102 8.62 -8.05 7.21
N ASP A 103 9.42 -7.09 6.77
CA ASP A 103 10.77 -6.89 7.30
C ASP A 103 10.73 -5.70 8.27
N ALA A 104 10.96 -5.96 9.55
CA ALA A 104 10.77 -4.99 10.63
C ALA A 104 11.78 -3.83 10.58
N CYS A 105 12.83 -3.93 9.77
CA CYS A 105 13.92 -2.95 9.77
C CYS A 105 13.60 -1.61 9.07
N ARG A 106 12.56 -1.49 8.22
CA ARG A 106 12.37 -0.28 7.38
C ARG A 106 10.93 0.12 7.01
N ASN A 107 9.89 -0.43 7.63
CA ASN A 107 8.49 -0.28 7.15
C ASN A 107 8.30 -0.74 5.68
N VAL A 108 9.25 -1.49 5.13
CA VAL A 108 9.19 -2.03 3.76
C VAL A 108 8.70 -3.46 3.83
N VAL A 109 7.64 -3.73 3.08
CA VAL A 109 7.05 -5.06 2.96
C VAL A 109 7.54 -5.70 1.69
N ARG A 110 8.09 -6.91 1.82
CA ARG A 110 8.56 -7.68 0.67
C ARG A 110 7.46 -8.62 0.23
N VAL A 111 6.92 -8.37 -0.95
CA VAL A 111 5.86 -9.15 -1.58
C VAL A 111 6.48 -10.02 -2.66
N LYS A 112 6.50 -11.34 -2.47
CA LYS A 112 7.16 -12.25 -3.39
C LYS A 112 6.19 -12.79 -4.44
N ASP A 113 6.62 -12.72 -5.69
CA ASP A 113 5.93 -13.37 -6.81
C ASP A 113 6.35 -14.84 -6.89
N PHE A 114 5.38 -15.74 -6.99
CA PHE A 114 5.62 -17.19 -7.04
C PHE A 114 5.46 -17.80 -8.43
N GLY A 115 4.95 -17.05 -9.42
CA GLY A 115 4.62 -17.62 -10.74
C GLY A 115 3.45 -18.61 -10.72
#